data_AF-A0A950JE65-F1
#
_entry.id   AF-A0A950JE65-F1
#
_cell.length_a   1.000
_cell.length_b   1.000
_cell.length_c   1.000
_cell.angle_alpha   90.00
_cell.angle_beta   90.00
_cell.angle_gamma   90.00
#
_symmetry.space_group_name_H-M   'P 1'
#
loop_
_entity.id
_entity.type
_entity.pdbx_description
1 polymer ?
#
loop_
_entity_poly.entity_id
_entity_poly.type
_entity_poly.pdbx_seq_one_letter_code
_entity_poly.pdbx_strand_id
1 'polypeptide(L)'
;VDGGVTPFNDPALQLLMLAALQGHGFCWPAGKDSLLIISIGTGRYQQTHTAKELIDAPAAKQGVTSLQSLMDDCERMNRATLQWLTNCLTPWIVDHAVGDMRLDSEKGPQLATYVRYNVLLEQAWLKTELGVDLAGDKLEQIRKMDDPSNLSDLANLGRLAASKEVKPDHLPQAFDLAKAST
;
A
#
# COMPACT_ATOMS: atom_id res chain seq x y z
N VAL A 1 -11.29 -12.23 -14.31
CA VAL A 1 -11.32 -12.12 -12.84
C VAL A 1 -10.50 -10.89 -12.52
N ASP A 2 -11.13 -9.87 -11.94
CA ASP A 2 -10.47 -8.60 -11.60
C ASP A 2 -9.39 -8.83 -10.53
N GLY A 3 -8.24 -8.16 -10.63
CA GLY A 3 -7.19 -8.23 -9.61
C GLY A 3 -7.71 -7.78 -8.24
N GLY A 4 -8.70 -6.87 -8.23
CA GLY A 4 -9.37 -6.32 -7.06
C GLY A 4 -10.13 -7.32 -6.18
N VAL A 5 -10.43 -8.53 -6.69
CA VAL A 5 -11.09 -9.62 -5.94
C VAL A 5 -10.10 -10.70 -5.48
N THR A 6 -8.82 -10.37 -5.42
CA THR A 6 -7.75 -11.26 -4.95
C THR A 6 -6.98 -10.60 -3.80
N PRO A 7 -6.29 -11.37 -2.93
CA PRO A 7 -5.44 -10.79 -1.87
C PRO A 7 -4.16 -10.12 -2.41
N PHE A 8 -4.05 -9.92 -3.73
CA PHE A 8 -2.86 -9.44 -4.43
C PHE A 8 -3.03 -8.03 -4.99
N ASN A 9 -3.88 -7.21 -4.36
CA ASN A 9 -4.09 -5.80 -4.70
C ASN A 9 -2.80 -4.96 -4.59
N ASP A 10 -1.84 -5.39 -3.78
CA ASP A 10 -0.47 -4.88 -3.76
C ASP A 10 0.50 -6.00 -4.15
N PRO A 11 0.94 -6.08 -5.42
CA PRO A 11 1.78 -7.18 -5.90
C PRO A 11 3.26 -6.99 -5.56
N ALA A 12 3.64 -6.02 -4.71
CA ALA A 12 5.03 -5.67 -4.46
C ALA A 12 5.85 -6.83 -3.85
N LEU A 13 5.24 -7.66 -3.00
CA LEU A 13 5.89 -8.85 -2.45
C LEU A 13 6.15 -9.89 -3.54
N GLN A 14 5.18 -10.10 -4.43
CA GLN A 14 5.31 -10.99 -5.58
C GLN A 14 6.37 -10.48 -6.55
N LEU A 15 6.49 -9.17 -6.72
CA LEU A 15 7.53 -8.56 -7.56
C LEU A 15 8.93 -8.80 -6.99
N LEU A 16 9.11 -8.70 -5.66
CA LEU A 16 10.36 -9.07 -5.00
C LEU A 16 10.70 -10.55 -5.25
N MET A 17 9.72 -11.44 -5.09
CA MET A 17 9.89 -12.87 -5.35
C MET A 17 10.25 -13.14 -6.82
N LEU A 18 9.57 -12.47 -7.76
CA LEU A 18 9.82 -12.58 -9.19
C LEU A 18 11.25 -12.18 -9.54
N ALA A 19 11.72 -11.06 -8.99
CA ALA A 19 13.06 -10.54 -9.25
C ALA A 19 14.15 -11.44 -8.65
N ALA A 20 13.97 -11.92 -7.41
CA ALA A 20 15.03 -12.56 -6.64
C ALA A 20 15.07 -14.10 -6.72
N LEU A 21 13.92 -14.78 -6.86
CA LEU A 21 13.89 -16.24 -6.78
C LEU A 21 14.38 -16.92 -8.05
N GLN A 22 15.18 -17.98 -7.88
CA GLN A 22 15.73 -18.77 -8.99
C GLN A 22 14.67 -19.34 -9.93
N GLY A 23 13.51 -19.75 -9.38
CA GLY A 23 12.43 -20.34 -10.17
C GLY A 23 11.81 -19.42 -11.22
N HIS A 24 12.00 -18.10 -11.10
CA HIS A 24 11.50 -17.11 -12.05
C HIS A 24 12.53 -16.68 -13.10
N GLY A 25 13.80 -17.06 -12.94
CA GLY A 25 14.85 -16.87 -13.94
C GLY A 25 15.47 -15.46 -14.03
N PHE A 26 14.91 -14.45 -13.34
CA PHE A 26 15.51 -13.10 -13.30
C PHE A 26 16.79 -13.07 -12.45
N CYS A 27 16.74 -13.66 -11.25
CA CYS A 27 17.86 -13.79 -10.33
C CYS A 27 18.60 -12.46 -10.10
N TRP A 28 17.87 -11.34 -10.04
CA TRP A 28 18.45 -10.03 -9.78
C TRP A 28 19.10 -10.01 -8.39
N PRO A 29 20.25 -9.34 -8.22
CA PRO A 29 20.90 -9.25 -6.92
C PRO A 29 19.96 -8.59 -5.89
N ALA A 30 19.63 -9.32 -4.83
CA ALA A 30 18.90 -8.76 -3.69
C ALA A 30 19.83 -7.88 -2.84
N GLY A 31 19.27 -6.84 -2.25
CA GLY A 31 19.97 -5.92 -1.36
C GLY A 31 19.37 -4.51 -1.45
N LYS A 32 19.42 -3.77 -0.34
CA LYS A 32 18.90 -2.39 -0.26
C LYS A 32 19.50 -1.43 -1.30
N ASP A 33 20.74 -1.67 -1.72
CA ASP A 33 21.47 -0.86 -2.71
C ASP A 33 21.48 -1.52 -4.11
N SER A 34 20.82 -2.68 -4.26
CA SER A 34 20.79 -3.46 -5.50
C SER A 34 19.40 -3.55 -6.13
N LEU A 35 18.35 -3.47 -5.30
CA LEU A 35 16.95 -3.56 -5.73
C LEU A 35 16.13 -2.44 -5.09
N LEU A 36 15.45 -1.65 -5.91
CA LEU A 36 14.50 -0.61 -5.49
C LEU A 36 13.09 -1.00 -5.93
N ILE A 37 12.16 -1.06 -4.98
CA ILE A 37 10.74 -1.33 -5.23
C ILE A 37 9.94 -0.09 -4.82
N ILE A 38 9.25 0.50 -5.80
CA ILE A 38 8.30 1.59 -5.59
C ILE A 38 6.90 1.06 -5.92
N SER A 39 6.07 0.90 -4.90
CA SER A 39 4.67 0.49 -5.03
C SER A 39 3.78 1.74 -4.99
N ILE A 40 2.93 1.91 -6.01
CA ILE A 40 2.01 3.04 -6.11
C ILE A 40 0.59 2.48 -6.07
N GLY A 41 -0.14 2.80 -5.00
CA GLY A 41 -1.53 2.43 -4.83
C GLY A 41 -2.50 3.44 -5.46
N THR A 42 -3.73 2.98 -5.70
CA THR A 42 -4.82 3.79 -6.26
C THR A 42 -5.70 4.45 -5.20
N GLY A 43 -5.37 4.29 -3.92
CA GLY A 43 -6.20 4.66 -2.79
C GLY A 43 -6.82 3.43 -2.13
N ARG A 44 -7.09 3.54 -0.82
CA ARG A 44 -7.82 2.53 -0.06
C ARG A 44 -8.73 3.18 0.98
N TYR A 45 -9.77 2.47 1.39
CA TYR A 45 -10.60 2.81 2.54
C TYR A 45 -10.95 1.52 3.29
N GLN A 46 -11.29 1.62 4.56
CA GLN A 46 -11.73 0.47 5.33
C GLN A 46 -13.25 0.45 5.39
N GLN A 47 -13.86 -0.65 4.95
CA GLN A 47 -15.28 -0.89 5.20
C GLN A 47 -15.45 -1.35 6.64
N THR A 48 -15.89 -0.44 7.51
CA THR A 48 -16.27 -0.79 8.88
C THR A 48 -17.73 -1.23 8.91
N HIS A 49 -17.98 -2.44 9.38
CA HIS A 49 -19.32 -2.94 9.65
C HIS A 49 -19.54 -3.06 11.16
N THR A 50 -20.70 -2.63 11.64
CA THR A 50 -21.08 -2.86 13.03
C THR A 50 -21.46 -4.34 13.24
N ALA A 51 -21.24 -4.85 14.45
CA ALA A 51 -21.61 -6.22 14.80
C ALA A 51 -23.11 -6.50 14.55
N LYS A 52 -23.97 -5.50 14.76
CA LYS A 52 -25.41 -5.59 14.50
C LYS A 52 -25.72 -5.74 13.01
N GLU A 53 -25.08 -4.94 12.15
CA GLU A 53 -25.27 -5.04 10.70
C GLU A 53 -24.82 -6.39 10.13
N LEU A 54 -23.80 -7.00 10.74
CA LEU A 54 -23.32 -8.33 10.39
C LEU A 54 -24.30 -9.42 10.85
N ILE A 55 -24.80 -9.37 12.09
CA ILE A 55 -25.74 -10.36 12.63
C ILE A 55 -27.06 -10.36 11.86
N ASP A 56 -27.57 -9.17 11.52
CA ASP A 56 -28.85 -9.01 10.83
C ASP A 56 -28.74 -9.24 9.30
N ALA A 57 -27.52 -9.39 8.76
CA ALA A 57 -27.31 -9.61 7.33
C ALA A 57 -27.65 -11.05 6.88
N PRO A 58 -28.17 -11.23 5.65
CA PRO A 58 -28.32 -12.56 5.06
C PRO A 58 -26.99 -13.32 5.00
N ALA A 59 -27.04 -14.65 5.13
CA ALA A 59 -25.83 -15.50 5.12
C ALA A 59 -24.91 -15.27 3.91
N ALA A 60 -25.48 -15.00 2.73
CA ALA A 60 -24.70 -14.67 1.54
C ALA A 60 -23.89 -13.36 1.71
N LYS A 61 -24.49 -12.33 2.32
CA LYS A 61 -23.82 -11.06 2.60
C LYS A 61 -22.75 -11.21 3.69
N GLN A 62 -23.03 -11.98 4.74
CA GLN A 62 -22.04 -12.33 5.77
C GLN A 62 -20.83 -13.06 5.17
N GLY A 63 -21.08 -13.98 4.22
CA GLY A 63 -20.04 -14.69 3.48
C GLY A 63 -19.15 -13.74 2.68
N VAL A 64 -19.74 -12.83 1.89
CA VAL A 64 -18.98 -11.83 1.12
C VAL A 64 -18.15 -10.93 2.03
N THR A 65 -18.73 -10.40 3.12
CA THR A 65 -18.00 -9.55 4.06
C THR A 65 -16.85 -10.30 4.74
N SER A 66 -17.04 -11.57 5.11
CA SER A 66 -15.98 -12.39 5.68
C SER A 66 -14.81 -12.60 4.71
N LEU A 67 -15.10 -12.80 3.43
CA LEU A 67 -14.09 -12.92 2.38
C LEU A 67 -13.33 -11.60 2.17
N GLN A 68 -14.03 -10.46 2.19
CA GLN A 68 -13.40 -9.13 2.10
C GLN A 68 -12.45 -8.89 3.29
N SER A 69 -12.89 -9.20 4.52
CA SER A 69 -12.03 -9.09 5.70
C SER A 69 -10.80 -9.99 5.60
N LEU A 70 -10.94 -11.23 5.10
CA LEU A 70 -9.82 -12.13 4.89
C LEU A 70 -8.83 -11.57 3.86
N MET A 71 -9.32 -10.99 2.76
CA MET A 71 -8.49 -10.34 1.75
C MET A 71 -7.70 -9.16 2.33
N ASP A 72 -8.36 -8.32 3.14
CA ASP A 72 -7.72 -7.19 3.84
C ASP A 72 -6.61 -7.67 4.80
N ASP A 73 -6.85 -8.75 5.53
CA ASP A 73 -5.87 -9.34 6.44
C ASP A 73 -4.68 -9.94 5.68
N CYS A 74 -4.92 -10.60 4.53
CA CYS A 74 -3.84 -11.06 3.65
C CYS A 74 -3.01 -9.89 3.09
N GLU A 75 -3.65 -8.79 2.66
CA GLU A 75 -2.93 -7.60 2.20
C GLU A 75 -2.07 -7.01 3.32
N ARG A 76 -2.61 -6.89 4.54
CA ARG A 76 -1.89 -6.42 5.73
C ARG A 76 -0.67 -7.30 6.02
N MET A 77 -0.82 -8.62 5.98
CA MET A 77 0.27 -9.57 6.20
C MET A 77 1.35 -9.49 5.12
N ASN A 78 0.95 -9.39 3.84
CA ASN A 78 1.90 -9.24 2.74
C ASN A 78 2.72 -7.95 2.89
N ARG A 79 2.06 -6.83 3.20
CA ARG A 79 2.72 -5.55 3.45
C ARG A 79 3.65 -5.61 4.66
N ALA A 80 3.21 -6.22 5.76
CA ALA A 80 4.02 -6.37 6.96
C ALA A 80 5.28 -7.21 6.67
N THR A 81 5.11 -8.34 5.96
CA THR A 81 6.22 -9.20 5.54
C THR A 81 7.19 -8.42 4.65
N LEU A 82 6.70 -7.69 3.66
CA LEU A 82 7.55 -6.90 2.77
C LEU A 82 8.31 -5.80 3.53
N GLN A 83 7.63 -5.09 4.44
CA GLN A 83 8.23 -4.07 5.29
C GLN A 83 9.35 -4.62 6.17
N TRP A 84 9.17 -5.83 6.73
CA TRP A 84 10.20 -6.50 7.52
C TRP A 84 11.38 -6.98 6.66
N LEU A 85 11.12 -7.56 5.48
CA LEU A 85 12.15 -8.13 4.60
C LEU A 85 13.03 -7.07 3.91
N THR A 86 12.58 -5.82 3.84
CA THR A 86 13.21 -4.75 3.06
C THR A 86 13.67 -3.60 3.95
N ASN A 87 14.49 -2.71 3.41
CA ASN A 87 14.72 -1.36 3.94
C ASN A 87 13.52 -0.49 3.55
N CYS A 88 12.50 -0.44 4.42
CA CYS A 88 11.23 0.25 4.16
C CYS A 88 11.31 1.71 4.59
N LEU A 89 11.20 2.63 3.63
CA LEU A 89 11.32 4.07 3.89
C LEU A 89 9.98 4.72 4.26
N THR A 90 8.87 4.04 3.98
CA THR A 90 7.50 4.51 4.26
C THR A 90 6.73 3.46 5.04
N PRO A 91 7.15 3.14 6.28
CA PRO A 91 6.51 2.08 7.05
C PRO A 91 5.09 2.47 7.45
N TRP A 92 4.18 1.51 7.37
CA TRP A 92 2.82 1.64 7.90
C TRP A 92 2.72 0.92 9.24
N ILE A 93 1.86 1.43 10.11
CA ILE A 93 1.46 0.71 11.33
C ILE A 93 0.75 -0.58 10.90
N VAL A 94 1.28 -1.71 11.35
CA VAL A 94 0.68 -3.04 11.15
C VAL A 94 -0.48 -3.21 12.10
N ASP A 95 -0.19 -3.11 13.41
CA ASP A 95 -1.15 -3.15 14.50
C ASP A 95 -0.55 -2.50 15.76
N HIS A 96 -1.27 -2.57 16.88
CA HIS A 96 -0.86 -1.98 18.15
C HIS A 96 0.24 -2.75 18.89
N ALA A 97 0.47 -4.03 18.57
CA ALA A 97 1.47 -4.88 19.21
C ALA A 97 2.82 -4.80 18.48
N VAL A 98 2.79 -4.80 17.15
CA VAL A 98 3.95 -4.81 16.26
C VAL A 98 4.38 -3.39 15.87
N GLY A 99 3.45 -2.43 15.85
CA GLY A 99 3.74 -1.05 15.46
C GLY A 99 4.11 -0.92 13.98
N ASP A 100 5.11 -0.11 13.67
CA ASP A 100 5.55 0.20 12.31
C ASP A 100 6.75 -0.64 11.83
N MET A 101 7.30 -1.53 12.65
CA MET A 101 8.47 -2.35 12.33
C MET A 101 9.68 -1.59 11.75
N ARG A 102 9.82 -0.28 11.99
CA ARG A 102 10.89 0.50 11.36
C ARG A 102 12.27 -0.02 11.76
N LEU A 103 12.47 -0.29 13.05
CA LEU A 103 13.74 -0.82 13.56
C LEU A 103 14.00 -2.26 13.08
N ASP A 104 12.95 -3.06 12.95
CA ASP A 104 13.03 -4.43 12.44
C ASP A 104 13.38 -4.47 10.95
N SER A 105 12.88 -3.50 10.18
CA SER A 105 13.22 -3.27 8.78
C SER A 105 14.69 -2.82 8.63
N GLU A 106 15.13 -1.84 9.42
CA GLU A 106 16.51 -1.31 9.41
C GLU A 106 17.57 -2.37 9.77
N LYS A 107 17.24 -3.28 10.68
CA LYS A 107 18.15 -4.34 11.17
C LYS A 107 17.86 -5.72 10.57
N GLY A 108 16.87 -5.81 9.69
CA GLY A 108 16.37 -7.03 9.10
C GLY A 108 17.15 -7.48 7.86
N PRO A 109 16.56 -8.36 7.04
CA PRO A 109 17.19 -8.95 5.86
C PRO A 109 17.60 -7.95 4.78
N GLN A 110 16.94 -6.80 4.69
CA GLN A 110 17.26 -5.72 3.74
C GLN A 110 17.39 -6.19 2.27
N LEU A 111 16.47 -7.04 1.82
CA LEU A 111 16.47 -7.64 0.48
C LEU A 111 16.23 -6.64 -0.66
N ALA A 112 15.71 -5.47 -0.36
CA ALA A 112 15.47 -4.36 -1.28
C ALA A 112 15.31 -3.06 -0.49
N THR A 113 15.41 -1.90 -1.14
CA THR A 113 14.80 -0.66 -0.65
C THR A 113 13.35 -0.61 -1.11
N TYR A 114 12.43 -0.35 -0.19
CA TYR A 114 10.98 -0.38 -0.46
C TYR A 114 10.31 0.92 -0.07
N VAL A 115 9.46 1.39 -0.98
CA VAL A 115 8.64 2.58 -0.81
C VAL A 115 7.23 2.26 -1.29
N ARG A 116 6.21 2.66 -0.52
CA ARG A 116 4.81 2.59 -0.95
C ARG A 116 4.11 3.91 -0.72
N TYR A 117 3.52 4.42 -1.79
CA TYR A 117 2.60 5.56 -1.74
C TYR A 117 1.19 5.04 -1.90
N ASN A 118 0.32 5.36 -0.93
CA ASN A 118 -1.09 5.02 -1.06
C ASN A 118 -1.94 5.95 -0.20
N VAL A 119 -2.97 6.53 -0.81
CA VAL A 119 -3.87 7.45 -0.11
C VAL A 119 -4.88 6.65 0.71
N LEU A 120 -5.02 6.96 1.99
CA LEU A 120 -6.08 6.42 2.83
C LEU A 120 -7.27 7.39 2.82
N LEU A 121 -8.38 6.99 2.17
CA LEU A 121 -9.62 7.76 2.06
C LEU A 121 -10.44 7.67 3.37
N GLU A 122 -9.79 8.01 4.47
CA GLU A 122 -10.36 8.14 5.81
C GLU A 122 -10.24 9.60 6.25
N GLN A 123 -11.30 10.16 6.84
CA GLN A 123 -11.34 11.58 7.22
C GLN A 123 -10.12 11.99 8.06
N ALA A 124 -9.78 11.18 9.08
CA ALA A 124 -8.67 11.47 9.97
C ALA A 124 -7.32 11.54 9.24
N TRP A 125 -7.10 10.62 8.30
CA TRP A 125 -5.86 10.55 7.53
C TRP A 125 -5.78 11.70 6.51
N LEU A 126 -6.85 11.93 5.76
CA LEU A 126 -6.92 13.04 4.79
C LEU A 126 -6.69 14.39 5.47
N LYS A 127 -7.25 14.59 6.67
CA LYS A 127 -7.06 15.81 7.44
C LYS A 127 -5.64 15.96 7.96
N THR A 128 -5.06 14.88 8.50
CA THR A 128 -3.73 14.91 9.13
C THR A 128 -2.60 14.98 8.11
N GLU A 129 -2.61 14.10 7.12
CA GLU A 129 -1.53 13.98 6.14
C GLU A 129 -1.71 14.99 5.00
N LEU A 130 -2.93 15.14 4.49
CA LEU A 130 -3.20 15.99 3.32
C LEU A 130 -3.73 17.38 3.67
N GLY A 131 -4.20 17.62 4.89
CA GLY A 131 -4.85 18.90 5.26
C GLY A 131 -6.23 19.07 4.61
N VAL A 132 -6.85 17.98 4.19
CA VAL A 132 -8.13 17.96 3.48
C VAL A 132 -9.24 17.54 4.45
N ASP A 133 -10.21 18.42 4.70
CA ASP A 133 -11.37 18.12 5.54
C ASP A 133 -12.53 17.61 4.67
N LEU A 134 -12.53 16.30 4.38
CA LEU A 134 -13.60 15.60 3.68
C LEU A 134 -14.33 14.67 4.66
N ALA A 135 -15.66 14.75 4.69
CA ALA A 135 -16.51 14.00 5.61
C ALA A 135 -17.89 13.70 5.00
N GLY A 136 -18.62 12.77 5.64
CA GLY A 136 -20.00 12.43 5.30
C GLY A 136 -20.17 11.99 3.84
N ASP A 137 -21.26 12.41 3.21
CA ASP A 137 -21.63 11.99 1.85
C ASP A 137 -20.54 12.26 0.80
N LYS A 138 -19.75 13.34 0.97
CA LYS A 138 -18.64 13.63 0.05
C LYS A 138 -17.51 12.61 0.16
N LEU A 139 -17.21 12.15 1.37
CA LEU A 139 -16.22 11.09 1.59
C LEU A 139 -16.74 9.76 1.06
N GLU A 140 -18.00 9.42 1.29
CA GLU A 140 -18.62 8.22 0.74
C GLU A 140 -18.68 8.24 -0.79
N GLN A 141 -18.92 9.41 -1.38
CA GLN A 141 -18.89 9.58 -2.82
C GLN A 141 -17.47 9.37 -3.37
N ILE A 142 -16.45 9.98 -2.77
CA ILE A 142 -15.06 9.84 -3.24
C ILE A 142 -14.52 8.40 -3.10
N ARG A 143 -15.05 7.61 -2.15
CA ARG A 143 -14.73 6.18 -1.97
C ARG A 143 -15.21 5.29 -3.13
N LYS A 144 -16.17 5.76 -3.92
CA LYS A 144 -16.58 5.11 -5.17
C LYS A 144 -15.56 5.42 -6.27
N MET A 145 -14.41 4.77 -6.18
CA MET A 145 -13.27 4.99 -7.07
C MET A 145 -13.54 4.54 -8.52
N ASP A 146 -14.56 3.71 -8.73
CA ASP A 146 -15.06 3.26 -10.02
C ASP A 146 -16.05 4.23 -10.68
N ASP A 147 -16.53 5.23 -9.94
CA ASP A 147 -17.41 6.28 -10.48
C ASP A 147 -16.61 7.33 -11.25
N PRO A 148 -16.78 7.46 -12.58
CA PRO A 148 -16.03 8.41 -13.40
C PRO A 148 -16.21 9.88 -12.98
N SER A 149 -17.30 10.21 -12.30
CA SER A 149 -17.55 11.58 -11.82
C SER A 149 -16.52 12.03 -10.78
N ASN A 150 -15.90 11.08 -10.06
CA ASN A 150 -14.91 11.36 -9.03
C ASN A 150 -13.48 11.48 -9.56
N LEU A 151 -13.24 11.22 -10.85
CA LEU A 151 -11.89 11.10 -11.42
C LEU A 151 -11.03 12.36 -11.17
N SER A 152 -11.62 13.55 -11.33
CA SER A 152 -10.89 14.80 -11.12
C SER A 152 -10.48 14.99 -9.67
N ASP A 153 -11.39 14.73 -8.74
CA ASP A 153 -11.16 14.87 -7.30
C ASP A 153 -10.14 13.86 -6.79
N LEU A 154 -10.24 12.60 -7.23
CA LEU A 154 -9.27 11.55 -6.92
C LEU A 154 -7.88 11.87 -7.49
N ALA A 155 -7.80 12.38 -8.73
CA ALA A 155 -6.54 12.80 -9.32
C ALA A 155 -5.92 14.00 -8.60
N ASN A 156 -6.74 14.95 -8.13
CA ASN A 156 -6.27 16.08 -7.33
C ASN A 156 -5.73 15.63 -5.97
N LEU A 157 -6.42 14.68 -5.30
CA LEU A 157 -5.92 14.06 -4.07
C LEU A 157 -4.61 13.33 -4.30
N GLY A 158 -4.49 12.57 -5.38
CA GLY A 158 -3.25 11.88 -5.75
C GLY A 158 -2.09 12.85 -5.98
N ARG A 159 -2.31 13.96 -6.69
CA ARG A 159 -1.29 15.02 -6.86
C ARG A 159 -0.89 15.65 -5.53
N LEU A 160 -1.85 15.92 -4.67
CA LEU A 160 -1.59 16.50 -3.34
C LEU A 160 -0.78 15.53 -2.46
N ALA A 161 -1.16 14.26 -2.42
CA ALA A 161 -0.42 13.22 -1.71
C ALA A 161 1.01 13.10 -2.24
N ALA A 162 1.18 13.02 -3.56
CA ALA A 162 2.50 12.96 -4.18
C ALA A 162 3.40 14.14 -3.76
N SER A 163 2.86 15.36 -3.70
CA SER A 163 3.62 16.56 -3.28
C SER A 163 4.11 16.54 -1.83
N LYS A 164 3.52 15.70 -0.98
CA LYS A 164 3.84 15.61 0.47
C LYS A 164 4.60 14.34 0.84
N GLU A 165 4.23 13.22 0.22
CA GLU A 165 4.76 11.91 0.56
C GLU A 165 6.03 11.58 -0.22
N VAL A 166 6.16 12.02 -1.48
CA VAL A 166 7.33 11.70 -2.31
C VAL A 166 8.49 12.60 -1.88
N LYS A 167 9.55 11.98 -1.36
CA LYS A 167 10.76 12.67 -0.89
C LYS A 167 11.97 12.26 -1.73
N PRO A 168 12.97 13.15 -1.92
CA PRO A 168 14.21 12.79 -2.59
C PRO A 168 14.89 11.54 -1.99
N ASP A 169 14.84 11.39 -0.67
CA ASP A 169 15.44 10.26 0.05
C ASP A 169 14.80 8.90 -0.29
N HIS A 170 13.62 8.90 -0.92
CA HIS A 170 12.97 7.69 -1.43
C HIS A 170 13.62 7.16 -2.73
N LEU A 171 14.55 7.93 -3.31
CA LEU A 171 15.35 7.59 -4.48
C LEU A 171 16.83 7.67 -4.10
N PRO A 172 17.40 6.66 -3.42
CA PRO A 172 18.78 6.69 -2.94
C PRO A 172 19.80 6.78 -4.08
N GLN A 173 20.91 7.48 -3.83
CA GLN A 173 22.01 7.65 -4.79
C GLN A 173 22.60 6.33 -5.31
N ALA A 174 22.45 5.22 -4.57
CA ALA A 174 22.86 3.89 -5.02
C ALA A 174 22.23 3.49 -6.38
N PHE A 175 21.10 4.10 -6.74
CA PHE A 175 20.38 3.85 -7.99
C PHE A 175 20.59 4.93 -9.05
N ASP A 176 21.45 5.92 -8.81
CA ASP A 176 21.78 6.93 -9.81
C ASP A 176 22.51 6.29 -11.00
N LEU A 177 22.04 6.59 -12.21
CA LEU A 177 22.74 6.17 -13.41
C LEU A 177 24.07 6.92 -13.50
N ALA A 178 25.16 6.20 -13.75
CA ALA A 178 26.44 6.83 -14.05
C ALA A 178 26.24 7.83 -15.21
N LYS A 179 26.70 9.07 -15.04
CA LYS A 179 26.66 10.06 -16.11
C LYS A 179 27.36 9.45 -17.33
N ALA A 180 26.63 9.33 -18.44
CA ALA A 180 27.21 8.86 -19.68
C ALA A 180 28.43 9.71 -20.02
N SER A 181 29.60 9.09 -20.07
CA SER A 181 30.81 9.74 -20.59
C SER A 181 30.51 10.21 -22.00
N THR A 182 30.50 11.52 -22.18
CA THR A 182 30.35 12.18 -23.49
C THR A 182 31.69 12.26 -24.18
#